data_AF-A0A2Z4IDX8-F1
#
_entry.id   AF-A0A2Z4IDX8-F1
#
_cell.length_a   1.000
_cell.length_b   1.000
_cell.length_c   1.000
_cell.angle_alpha   90.00
_cell.angle_beta   90.00
_cell.angle_gamma   90.00
#
_symmetry.space_group_name_H-M   'P 1'
#
loop_
_entity.id
_entity.type
_entity.pdbx_description
1 polymer ?
#
loop_
_entity_poly.entity_id
_entity_poly.type
_entity_poly.pdbx_seq_one_letter_code
_entity_poly.pdbx_strand_id
1 'polypeptide(L)'
;MNYNITIPDKAQIEHPIFNKIRSFSEFEKGWHFGEGIKFQDERINTALTVSEVLSDIVSPKLDAFPGFNGEIALTSYPKEKYFEVIIESDACFLLTVEDENGIELIDHEEFKSLDHLIKGLQKYVQEFLWNTSEYSQNITSTQTRIGSLVSHSGILPEEVFPSLSVSVHAGITVAPVNISFSTTPWQQLHRYTGNSTNTKFVLMG
;
A
#
# COMPACT_ATOMS: atom_id res chain seq x y z
N MET A 1 10.48 -21.09 9.29
CA MET A 1 11.40 -20.29 8.44
C MET A 1 12.12 -19.35 9.37
N ASN A 2 13.45 -19.43 9.47
CA ASN A 2 14.23 -18.47 10.25
C ASN A 2 14.50 -17.26 9.36
N TYR A 3 13.93 -16.11 9.69
CA TYR A 3 14.27 -14.85 9.02
C TYR A 3 15.66 -14.43 9.52
N ASN A 4 16.70 -14.72 8.74
CA ASN A 4 18.01 -14.12 8.94
C ASN A 4 17.94 -12.66 8.46
N ILE A 5 17.61 -11.75 9.37
CA ILE A 5 17.66 -10.32 9.12
C ILE A 5 19.13 -9.95 8.95
N THR A 6 19.57 -9.84 7.70
CA THR A 6 20.91 -9.36 7.37
C THR A 6 20.85 -7.84 7.43
N ILE A 7 21.41 -7.25 8.47
CA ILE A 7 21.53 -5.79 8.59
C ILE A 7 22.43 -5.32 7.43
N PRO A 8 21.91 -4.60 6.43
CA PRO A 8 22.72 -4.14 5.32
C PRO A 8 23.74 -3.08 5.76
N ASP A 9 24.87 -3.08 5.07
CA ASP A 9 25.98 -2.14 5.27
C ASP A 9 25.53 -0.67 5.17
N LYS A 10 26.21 0.20 5.93
CA LYS A 10 25.84 1.55 6.39
C LYS A 10 25.61 2.63 5.33
N ALA A 11 25.50 2.27 4.05
CA ALA A 11 25.32 3.19 2.92
C ALA A 11 23.96 3.06 2.22
N GLN A 12 23.01 2.27 2.76
CA GLN A 12 21.64 2.27 2.26
C GLN A 12 20.90 3.51 2.76
N ILE A 13 20.25 4.22 1.84
CA ILE A 13 19.35 5.33 2.15
C ILE A 13 18.23 4.73 3.01
N GLU A 14 18.29 4.99 4.31
CA GLU A 14 17.29 4.54 5.26
C GLU A 14 15.93 5.10 4.84
N HIS A 15 14.91 4.22 4.75
CA HIS A 15 13.58 4.63 4.33
C HIS A 15 13.08 5.76 5.26
N PRO A 16 12.52 6.88 4.72
CA PRO A 16 12.11 8.04 5.53
C PRO A 16 11.17 7.68 6.69
N ILE A 17 10.42 6.58 6.55
CA ILE A 17 9.53 6.07 7.59
C ILE A 17 10.24 5.72 8.90
N PHE A 18 11.47 5.18 8.86
CA PHE A 18 12.19 4.80 10.06
C PHE A 18 12.52 6.01 10.93
N ASN A 19 12.89 7.13 10.28
CA ASN A 19 13.11 8.39 10.97
C ASN A 19 11.80 8.97 11.53
N LYS A 20 10.69 8.87 10.78
CA LYS A 20 9.36 9.28 11.27
C LYS A 20 8.98 8.49 12.53
N ILE A 21 9.09 7.16 12.49
CA ILE A 21 8.78 6.29 13.63
C ILE A 21 9.68 6.62 14.83
N ARG A 22 11.00 6.76 14.63
CA ARG A 22 11.92 7.12 15.72
C ARG A 22 11.57 8.47 16.35
N SER A 23 11.12 9.45 15.56
CA SER A 23 10.73 10.77 16.08
C SER A 23 9.57 10.70 17.07
N PHE A 24 8.75 9.63 17.06
CA PHE A 24 7.66 9.48 18.04
C PHE A 24 8.17 9.30 19.48
N SER A 25 9.43 8.88 19.67
CA SER A 25 10.07 8.82 20.98
C SER A 25 10.27 10.19 21.64
N GLU A 26 10.24 11.26 20.84
CA GLU A 26 10.38 12.64 21.29
C GLU A 26 9.06 13.21 21.88
N PHE A 27 7.93 12.52 21.68
CA PHE A 27 6.66 12.97 22.25
C PHE A 27 6.63 12.83 23.77
N GLU A 28 6.31 13.93 24.44
CA GLU A 28 6.12 13.98 25.87
C GLU A 28 4.67 13.72 26.26
N LYS A 29 4.43 13.43 27.54
CA LYS A 29 3.07 13.33 28.07
C LYS A 29 2.33 14.67 27.86
N GLY A 30 1.13 14.60 27.31
CA GLY A 30 0.26 15.72 26.98
C GLY A 30 0.35 16.23 25.54
N TRP A 31 1.15 15.60 24.66
CA TRP A 31 1.39 16.07 23.29
C TRP A 31 0.12 16.21 22.43
N HIS A 32 -0.91 15.40 22.69
CA HIS A 32 -2.19 15.42 22.00
C HIS A 32 -3.29 16.02 22.90
N PHE A 33 -3.55 17.32 22.78
CA PHE A 33 -4.55 18.07 23.55
C PHE A 33 -4.50 17.88 25.08
N GLY A 34 -3.31 17.58 25.63
CA GLY A 34 -3.13 17.30 27.06
C GLY A 34 -3.36 15.84 27.48
N GLU A 35 -3.78 14.96 26.57
CA GLU A 35 -4.09 13.55 26.85
C GLU A 35 -3.02 12.57 26.35
N GLY A 36 -2.29 12.94 25.29
CA GLY A 36 -1.32 12.03 24.65
C GLY A 36 -0.28 11.45 25.61
N ILE A 37 0.00 10.15 25.52
CA ILE A 37 1.03 9.52 26.34
C ILE A 37 2.37 9.46 25.60
N LYS A 38 3.46 9.37 26.37
CA LYS A 38 4.80 9.14 25.83
C LYS A 38 4.90 7.72 25.26
N PHE A 39 5.50 7.60 24.09
CA PHE A 39 5.77 6.32 23.44
C PHE A 39 6.89 5.56 24.17
N GLN A 40 6.71 4.25 24.30
CA GLN A 40 7.73 3.35 24.88
C GLN A 40 8.70 2.87 23.80
N ASP A 41 9.99 2.78 24.13
CA ASP A 41 11.04 2.35 23.19
C ASP A 41 10.76 0.97 22.59
N GLU A 42 10.20 0.05 23.38
CA GLU A 42 9.79 -1.29 22.92
C GLU A 42 8.78 -1.22 21.78
N ARG A 43 7.85 -0.26 21.85
CA ARG A 43 6.82 -0.05 20.83
C ARG A 43 7.39 0.59 19.57
N ILE A 44 8.31 1.54 19.74
CA ILE A 44 9.07 2.14 18.63
C ILE A 44 9.83 1.02 17.88
N ASN A 45 10.56 0.17 18.59
CA ASN A 45 11.30 -0.95 18.00
C ASN A 45 10.37 -1.97 17.30
N THR A 46 9.21 -2.24 17.89
CA THR A 46 8.18 -3.09 17.28
C THR A 46 7.67 -2.46 15.98
N ALA A 47 7.38 -1.16 15.97
CA ALA A 47 6.94 -0.44 14.77
C ALA A 47 8.00 -0.44 13.66
N LEU A 48 9.28 -0.26 14.00
CA LEU A 48 10.37 -0.39 13.03
C LEU A 48 10.37 -1.80 12.41
N THR A 49 10.25 -2.85 13.22
CA THR A 49 10.20 -4.24 12.75
C THR A 49 8.97 -4.51 11.86
N VAL A 50 7.79 -4.04 12.26
CA VAL A 50 6.56 -4.20 11.46
C VAL A 50 6.67 -3.40 10.15
N SER A 51 7.30 -2.23 10.15
CA SER A 51 7.50 -1.45 8.93
C SER A 51 8.40 -2.16 7.91
N GLU A 52 9.45 -2.87 8.35
CA GLU A 52 10.25 -3.74 7.48
C GLU A 52 9.39 -4.86 6.88
N VAL A 53 8.59 -5.53 7.71
CA VAL A 53 7.68 -6.59 7.27
C VAL A 53 6.66 -6.08 6.25
N LEU A 54 6.03 -4.93 6.48
CA LEU A 54 5.07 -4.33 5.55
C LEU A 54 5.74 -3.93 4.24
N SER A 55 6.95 -3.37 4.29
CA SER A 55 7.74 -3.02 3.10
C SER A 55 8.05 -4.25 2.25
N ASP A 56 8.41 -5.36 2.90
CA ASP A 56 8.83 -6.60 2.22
C ASP A 56 7.64 -7.42 1.69
N ILE A 57 6.53 -7.48 2.42
CA ILE A 57 5.39 -8.35 2.10
C ILE A 57 4.31 -7.61 1.28
N VAL A 58 4.05 -6.35 1.60
CA VAL A 58 2.87 -5.62 1.10
C VAL A 58 3.26 -4.56 0.07
N SER A 59 3.98 -3.52 0.48
CA SER A 59 4.41 -2.42 -0.39
C SER A 59 5.42 -1.53 0.34
N PRO A 60 6.46 -1.02 -0.35
CA PRO A 60 7.41 -0.06 0.22
C PRO A 60 6.79 1.33 0.46
N LYS A 61 5.59 1.61 -0.08
CA LYS A 61 4.88 2.87 0.18
C LYS A 61 4.23 2.79 1.56
N LEU A 62 4.93 3.31 2.56
CA LEU A 62 4.50 3.30 3.95
C LEU A 62 4.28 4.71 4.50
N ASP A 63 3.33 4.83 5.41
CA ASP A 63 3.20 5.96 6.32
C ASP A 63 2.99 5.47 7.77
N ALA A 64 3.22 6.35 8.73
CA ALA A 64 3.13 6.04 10.15
C ALA A 64 2.47 7.20 10.90
N PHE A 65 1.58 6.87 11.84
CA PHE A 65 0.84 7.85 12.62
C PHE A 65 0.95 7.55 14.11
N PRO A 66 1.22 8.57 14.94
CA PRO A 66 1.20 8.42 16.39
C PRO A 66 -0.26 8.46 16.88
N GLY A 67 -0.65 7.46 17.66
CA GLY A 67 -1.90 7.43 18.40
C GLY A 67 -1.73 7.96 19.83
N PHE A 68 -2.81 8.50 20.40
CA PHE A 68 -2.72 9.25 21.65
C PHE A 68 -2.52 8.37 22.89
N ASN A 69 -2.90 7.08 22.87
CA ASN A 69 -2.51 6.11 23.92
C ASN A 69 -1.18 5.42 23.59
N GLY A 70 -0.37 6.08 22.77
CA GLY A 70 0.95 5.65 22.37
C GLY A 70 0.92 4.52 21.35
N GLU A 71 -0.23 4.09 20.85
CA GLU A 71 -0.34 3.17 19.73
C GLU A 71 0.33 3.76 18.49
N ILE A 72 0.90 2.92 17.63
CA ILE A 72 1.50 3.36 16.37
C ILE A 72 0.74 2.69 15.25
N ALA A 73 0.10 3.48 14.39
CA ALA A 73 -0.51 2.98 13.17
C ALA A 73 0.52 3.04 12.04
N LEU A 74 0.64 1.95 11.29
CA LEU A 74 1.46 1.83 10.09
C LEU A 74 0.55 1.50 8.92
N THR A 75 0.57 2.33 7.89
CA THR A 75 -0.28 2.15 6.72
C THR A 75 0.57 1.88 5.49
N SER A 76 0.25 0.81 4.76
CA SER A 76 0.86 0.45 3.48
C SER A 76 -0.16 0.60 2.36
N TYR A 77 0.31 1.14 1.23
CA TYR A 77 -0.55 1.54 0.09
C TYR A 77 -0.23 0.73 -1.18
N PRO A 78 -0.55 -0.57 -1.25
CA PRO A 78 -0.44 -1.36 -2.48
C PRO A 78 -1.60 -1.05 -3.45
N LYS A 79 -1.32 -0.27 -4.50
CA LYS A 79 -2.30 0.09 -5.55
C LYS A 79 -3.58 0.74 -4.96
N GLU A 80 -4.73 0.07 -5.12
CA GLU A 80 -6.08 0.49 -4.72
C GLU A 80 -6.51 -0.15 -3.39
N LYS A 81 -5.55 -0.67 -2.61
CA LYS A 81 -5.80 -1.22 -1.28
C LYS A 81 -5.00 -0.47 -0.23
N TYR A 82 -5.53 -0.47 0.98
CA TYR A 82 -4.91 0.11 2.17
C TYR A 82 -4.77 -0.99 3.21
N PHE A 83 -3.56 -1.22 3.69
CA PHE A 83 -3.29 -2.14 4.78
C PHE A 83 -2.83 -1.32 5.97
N GLU A 84 -3.62 -1.26 7.02
CA GLU A 84 -3.28 -0.56 8.26
C GLU A 84 -3.02 -1.57 9.38
N VAL A 85 -1.86 -1.46 10.01
CA VAL A 85 -1.51 -2.20 11.23
C VAL A 85 -1.38 -1.24 12.38
N ILE A 86 -2.23 -1.38 13.39
CA ILE A 86 -2.13 -0.65 14.65
C ILE A 86 -1.39 -1.52 15.66
N ILE A 87 -0.32 -0.97 16.24
CA ILE A 87 0.47 -1.62 17.29
C ILE A 87 -0.01 -1.08 18.64
N GLU A 88 -0.76 -1.91 19.36
CA GLU A 88 -1.39 -1.54 20.62
C GLU A 88 -0.43 -1.61 21.81
N SER A 89 -0.94 -1.21 22.97
CA SER A 89 -0.13 -1.05 24.18
C SER A 89 0.36 -2.34 24.82
N ASP A 90 -0.31 -3.45 24.55
CA ASP A 90 -0.03 -4.80 25.01
C ASP A 90 0.70 -5.67 23.96
N ALA A 91 1.25 -5.02 22.93
CA ALA A 91 1.88 -5.66 21.77
C ALA A 91 0.93 -6.57 20.96
N CYS A 92 -0.38 -6.35 21.05
CA CYS A 92 -1.33 -6.83 20.06
C CYS A 92 -1.26 -5.97 18.80
N PHE A 93 -1.61 -6.59 17.67
CA PHE A 93 -1.68 -5.95 16.38
C PHE A 93 -3.11 -6.01 15.87
N LEU A 94 -3.65 -4.88 15.44
CA LEU A 94 -4.93 -4.83 14.73
C LEU A 94 -4.66 -4.57 13.26
N LEU A 95 -5.18 -5.42 12.38
CA LEU A 95 -5.10 -5.25 10.93
C LEU A 95 -6.46 -4.80 10.39
N THR A 96 -6.44 -3.70 9.66
CA THR A 96 -7.55 -3.26 8.81
C THR A 96 -7.10 -3.30 7.35
N VAL A 97 -7.95 -3.82 6.47
CA VAL A 97 -7.71 -3.78 5.01
C VAL A 97 -8.89 -3.12 4.34
N GLU A 98 -8.65 -2.01 3.64
CA GLU A 98 -9.65 -1.28 2.88
C GLU A 98 -9.37 -1.32 1.38
N ASP A 99 -10.42 -1.13 0.57
CA ASP A 99 -10.28 -0.82 -0.84
C ASP A 99 -10.26 0.70 -1.13
N GLU A 100 -10.08 1.06 -2.40
CA GLU A 100 -10.07 2.45 -2.87
C GLU A 100 -11.35 3.25 -2.56
N ASN A 101 -12.46 2.57 -2.30
CA ASN A 101 -13.74 3.18 -1.94
C ASN A 101 -13.93 3.30 -0.43
N GLY A 102 -12.93 2.89 0.37
CA GLY A 102 -13.00 2.86 1.83
C GLY A 102 -13.89 1.72 2.35
N ILE A 103 -14.10 0.66 1.57
CA ILE A 103 -14.81 -0.52 2.05
C ILE A 103 -13.81 -1.39 2.79
N GLU A 104 -14.07 -1.62 4.08
CA GLU A 104 -13.34 -2.56 4.92
C GLU A 104 -13.56 -3.99 4.41
N LEU A 105 -12.51 -4.58 3.84
CA LEU A 105 -12.43 -5.98 3.47
C LEU A 105 -12.08 -6.85 4.68
N ILE A 106 -11.28 -6.30 5.59
CA ILE A 106 -10.94 -6.85 6.90
C ILE A 106 -11.08 -5.72 7.91
N ASP A 107 -11.92 -5.94 8.92
CA ASP A 107 -12.20 -4.99 9.99
C ASP A 107 -11.53 -5.46 11.28
N HIS A 108 -10.48 -4.73 11.69
CA HIS A 108 -9.78 -4.87 12.97
C HIS A 108 -9.46 -6.32 13.39
N GLU A 109 -8.88 -7.12 12.50
CA GLU A 109 -8.47 -8.47 12.86
C GLU A 109 -7.27 -8.44 13.81
N GLU A 110 -7.41 -9.13 14.94
CA GLU A 110 -6.45 -9.08 16.03
C GLU A 110 -5.41 -10.21 15.96
N PHE A 111 -4.13 -9.85 16.11
CA PHE A 111 -3.01 -10.77 16.18
C PHE A 111 -2.24 -10.59 17.48
N LYS A 112 -2.05 -11.68 18.22
CA LYS A 112 -1.33 -11.70 19.52
C LYS A 112 0.20 -11.79 19.41
N SER A 113 0.73 -11.94 18.20
CA SER A 113 2.18 -12.06 17.98
C SER A 113 2.57 -11.63 16.57
N LEU A 114 3.83 -11.20 16.42
CA LEU A 114 4.38 -10.80 15.13
C LEU A 114 4.32 -11.95 14.09
N ASP A 115 4.56 -13.20 14.50
CA ASP A 115 4.47 -14.36 13.62
C ASP A 115 3.04 -14.58 13.10
N HIS A 116 2.03 -14.39 13.97
CA HIS A 116 0.63 -14.47 13.55
C HIS A 116 0.26 -13.32 12.61
N LEU A 117 0.72 -12.09 12.88
CA LEU A 117 0.53 -10.95 11.99
C LEU A 117 1.15 -11.21 10.61
N ILE A 118 2.39 -11.70 10.55
CA ILE A 118 3.07 -12.01 9.28
C ILE A 118 2.27 -13.02 8.45
N LYS A 119 1.77 -14.08 9.09
CA LYS A 119 0.93 -15.09 8.42
C LYS A 119 -0.39 -14.48 7.91
N GLY A 120 -1.01 -13.61 8.70
CA GLY A 120 -2.21 -12.85 8.31
C GLY A 120 -1.94 -11.98 7.08
N LEU A 121 -0.88 -11.17 7.11
CA LEU A 121 -0.46 -10.33 5.99
C LEU A 121 -0.21 -11.14 4.72
N GLN A 122 0.52 -12.25 4.82
CA GLN A 122 0.78 -13.13 3.66
C GLN A 122 -0.51 -13.69 3.06
N LYS A 123 -1.43 -14.15 3.91
CA LYS A 123 -2.75 -14.64 3.49
C LYS A 123 -3.50 -13.54 2.71
N TYR A 124 -3.60 -12.33 3.25
CA TYR A 124 -4.39 -11.26 2.65
C TYR A 124 -3.74 -10.62 1.43
N VAL A 125 -2.42 -10.56 1.37
CA VAL A 125 -1.70 -10.19 0.15
C VAL A 125 -2.01 -11.18 -0.97
N GLN A 126 -1.97 -12.49 -0.68
CA GLN A 126 -2.34 -13.51 -1.66
C GLN A 126 -3.81 -13.39 -2.09
N GLU A 127 -4.72 -13.14 -1.15
CA GLU A 127 -6.15 -13.06 -1.39
C GLU A 127 -6.54 -11.82 -2.22
N PHE A 128 -6.01 -10.64 -1.86
CA PHE A 128 -6.48 -9.36 -2.41
C PHE A 128 -5.56 -8.75 -3.46
N LEU A 129 -4.25 -8.99 -3.40
CA LEU A 129 -3.31 -8.42 -4.37
C LEU A 129 -3.06 -9.38 -5.53
N TRP A 130 -2.71 -10.64 -5.25
CA TRP A 130 -2.25 -11.58 -6.29
C TRP A 130 -3.37 -12.16 -7.16
N ASN A 131 -4.62 -12.14 -6.69
CA ASN A 131 -5.77 -12.59 -7.47
C ASN A 131 -6.27 -11.57 -8.51
N THR A 132 -5.70 -10.37 -8.55
CA THR A 132 -6.03 -9.39 -9.59
C THR A 132 -5.20 -9.68 -10.84
N SER A 133 -5.84 -9.73 -12.02
CA SER A 133 -5.18 -10.02 -13.31
C SER A 133 -4.02 -9.07 -13.63
N GLU A 134 -3.97 -7.92 -12.98
CA GLU A 134 -2.87 -6.97 -13.07
C GLU A 134 -1.55 -7.44 -12.44
N TYR A 135 -1.57 -8.48 -11.59
CA TYR A 135 -0.35 -9.11 -11.05
C TYR A 135 0.09 -10.34 -11.86
N SER A 136 -0.72 -10.79 -12.83
CA SER A 136 -0.22 -11.66 -13.88
C SER A 136 0.69 -10.81 -14.75
N GLN A 137 2.00 -10.95 -14.58
CA GLN A 137 2.94 -10.47 -15.58
C GLN A 137 2.46 -11.03 -16.92
N ASN A 138 1.99 -10.17 -17.83
CA ASN A 138 1.79 -10.50 -19.22
C ASN A 138 3.17 -10.79 -19.83
N ILE A 139 3.76 -11.92 -19.45
CA ILE A 139 4.87 -12.52 -20.17
C ILE A 139 4.22 -13.14 -21.40
N THR A 140 3.92 -12.30 -22.39
CA THR A 140 3.78 -12.78 -23.76
C THR A 140 5.20 -13.08 -24.24
N SER A 141 5.82 -14.15 -23.74
CA SER A 141 7.02 -14.66 -24.40
C SER A 141 6.54 -15.34 -25.68
N THR A 142 6.54 -14.60 -26.79
CA THR A 142 6.56 -15.26 -28.09
C THR A 142 7.90 -15.97 -28.16
N GLN A 143 7.90 -17.28 -27.90
CA GLN A 143 9.06 -18.11 -28.18
C GLN A 143 9.26 -18.03 -29.70
N THR A 144 10.24 -17.23 -30.15
CA THR A 144 10.71 -17.29 -31.53
C THR A 144 11.39 -18.65 -31.68
N ARG A 145 10.59 -19.71 -31.88
CA ARG A 145 11.13 -20.96 -32.42
C ARG A 145 11.61 -20.65 -33.82
N ILE A 146 12.93 -20.52 -33.94
CA ILE A 146 13.64 -20.92 -35.15
C ILE A 146 13.21 -22.36 -35.42
N GLY A 147 12.39 -22.58 -36.43
CA GLY A 147 11.95 -23.93 -36.81
C GLY A 147 10.53 -24.01 -37.35
N SER A 148 10.21 -23.22 -38.37
CA SER A 148 9.24 -23.66 -39.38
C SER A 148 9.97 -23.70 -40.71
N LEU A 149 10.67 -24.80 -40.95
CA LEU A 149 11.09 -25.20 -42.29
C LEU A 149 9.88 -25.87 -42.93
N VAL A 150 9.07 -25.10 -43.65
CA VAL A 150 8.06 -25.67 -44.55
C VAL A 150 8.45 -25.34 -45.98
N SER A 151 8.52 -26.40 -46.77
CA SER A 151 9.14 -26.50 -48.07
C SER A 151 8.59 -25.53 -49.12
N HIS A 152 9.51 -25.14 -50.01
CA HIS A 152 9.27 -24.38 -51.22
C HIS A 152 8.28 -25.11 -52.16
N SER A 153 7.14 -24.47 -52.42
CA SER A 153 6.37 -24.68 -53.65
C SER A 153 6.67 -23.48 -54.56
N GLY A 154 7.37 -23.72 -55.66
CA GLY A 154 7.61 -22.69 -56.67
C GLY A 154 6.36 -22.31 -57.46
N ILE A 155 6.55 -21.35 -58.37
CA ILE A 155 5.61 -20.71 -59.34
C ILE A 155 4.99 -19.41 -58.76
N LEU A 156 5.14 -18.20 -59.30
CA LEU A 156 5.81 -17.57 -60.46
C LEU A 156 6.01 -16.05 -60.11
N PRO A 157 6.96 -15.32 -60.73
CA PRO A 157 7.15 -13.88 -60.51
C PRO A 157 6.43 -13.03 -61.56
N GLU A 158 5.49 -12.18 -61.15
CA GLU A 158 4.97 -10.98 -61.84
C GLU A 158 3.78 -10.45 -60.99
N GLU A 159 3.49 -9.17 -60.72
CA GLU A 159 3.86 -7.88 -61.27
C GLU A 159 3.80 -6.79 -60.16
N VAL A 160 4.71 -5.81 -60.28
CA VAL A 160 4.54 -4.36 -60.15
C VAL A 160 3.58 -3.79 -59.08
N PHE A 161 4.18 -3.08 -58.12
CA PHE A 161 3.52 -2.13 -57.22
C PHE A 161 3.12 -0.83 -57.94
N PRO A 162 1.93 -0.29 -57.70
CA PRO A 162 1.72 1.15 -57.70
C PRO A 162 1.77 1.69 -56.26
N SER A 163 2.74 2.56 -56.01
CA SER A 163 2.83 3.41 -54.84
C SER A 163 1.63 4.36 -54.76
N LEU A 164 0.82 4.25 -53.71
CA LEU A 164 -0.09 5.32 -53.32
C LEU A 164 0.63 6.24 -52.34
N SER A 165 1.29 7.26 -52.91
CA SER A 165 1.62 8.49 -52.19
C SER A 165 0.33 9.27 -51.98
N VAL A 166 -0.23 9.23 -50.76
CA VAL A 166 -1.21 10.24 -50.33
C VAL A 166 -0.47 11.28 -49.51
N SER A 167 -0.33 12.44 -50.14
CA SER A 167 0.22 13.65 -49.57
C SER A 167 -0.90 14.43 -48.84
N VAL A 168 -0.60 14.80 -47.58
CA VAL A 168 -0.89 16.11 -46.94
C VAL A 168 -2.32 16.36 -46.42
N HIS A 169 -2.45 16.48 -45.09
CA HIS A 169 -2.69 17.80 -44.44
C HIS A 169 -2.43 17.71 -42.93
N ALA A 170 -1.33 18.33 -42.48
CA ALA A 170 -1.14 18.68 -41.07
C ALA A 170 -1.98 19.92 -40.76
N GLY A 171 -3.24 19.72 -40.42
CA GLY A 171 -4.05 20.74 -39.75
C GLY A 171 -3.78 20.69 -38.26
N ILE A 172 -2.80 21.45 -37.78
CA ILE A 172 -2.67 21.74 -36.35
C ILE A 172 -3.75 22.77 -36.02
N THR A 173 -4.94 22.30 -35.65
CA THR A 173 -5.96 23.15 -35.03
C THR A 173 -5.69 23.15 -33.53
N VAL A 174 -4.97 24.17 -33.05
CA VAL A 174 -4.82 24.40 -31.60
C VAL A 174 -6.15 24.96 -31.11
N ALA A 175 -6.94 24.13 -30.45
CA ALA A 175 -8.11 24.60 -29.70
C ALA A 175 -7.65 25.29 -28.42
N PRO A 176 -8.11 26.52 -28.11
CA PRO A 176 -7.85 27.12 -26.81
C PRO A 176 -8.67 26.38 -25.74
N VAL A 177 -7.98 25.71 -24.81
CA VAL A 177 -8.60 25.18 -23.60
C VAL A 177 -8.84 26.35 -22.65
N ASN A 178 -10.10 26.71 -22.48
CA ASN A 178 -10.53 27.72 -21.52
C ASN A 178 -10.60 27.06 -20.14
N ILE A 179 -9.60 27.30 -19.28
CA ILE A 179 -9.58 26.79 -17.90
C ILE A 179 -10.37 27.77 -17.05
N SER A 180 -11.68 27.53 -16.90
CA SER A 180 -12.47 28.21 -15.89
C SER A 180 -12.22 27.56 -14.53
N PHE A 181 -11.49 28.24 -13.65
CA PHE A 181 -11.33 27.85 -12.25
C PHE A 181 -12.66 28.09 -11.52
N SER A 182 -13.38 27.03 -11.19
CA SER A 182 -14.46 27.11 -10.20
C SER A 182 -13.85 26.96 -8.80
N THR A 183 -13.72 28.08 -8.09
CA THR A 183 -13.42 28.09 -6.66
C THR A 183 -14.66 27.69 -5.90
N THR A 184 -14.77 26.40 -5.53
CA THR A 184 -15.75 25.95 -4.54
C THR A 184 -15.07 25.93 -3.16
N PRO A 185 -15.61 26.64 -2.15
CA PRO A 185 -15.05 26.63 -0.80
C PRO A 185 -15.28 25.30 -0.10
N TRP A 186 -14.26 24.87 0.65
CA TRP A 186 -14.22 23.80 1.64
C TRP A 186 -15.57 23.43 2.27
N GLN A 187 -16.00 22.18 2.09
CA GLN A 187 -16.94 21.53 2.99
C GLN A 187 -16.17 20.65 3.98
N GLN A 188 -16.36 20.96 5.26
CA GLN A 188 -15.86 20.25 6.42
C GLN A 188 -16.31 18.78 6.37
N LEU A 189 -15.34 17.86 6.31
CA LEU A 189 -15.60 16.45 6.58
C LEU A 189 -15.61 16.25 8.12
N HIS A 190 -16.76 16.47 8.74
CA HIS A 190 -17.00 16.00 10.10
C HIS A 190 -17.61 14.60 10.03
N ARG A 191 -16.82 13.56 10.31
CA ARG A 191 -17.31 12.27 10.81
C ARG A 191 -16.28 11.64 11.77
N TYR A 192 -16.43 11.99 13.05
CA TYR A 192 -16.04 11.14 14.17
C TYR A 192 -17.34 10.55 14.73
N THR A 193 -17.50 9.23 14.67
CA THR A 193 -18.53 8.51 15.44
C THR A 193 -17.96 7.17 15.90
N GLY A 194 -17.10 7.21 16.93
CA GLY A 194 -16.80 6.05 17.77
C GLY A 194 -17.62 6.16 19.05
N ASN A 195 -18.81 5.58 19.06
CA ASN A 195 -19.75 5.63 20.18
C ASN A 195 -19.34 4.55 21.20
N SER A 196 -18.79 4.97 22.34
CA SER A 196 -18.44 4.11 23.47
C SER A 196 -19.71 3.63 24.19
N THR A 197 -20.03 2.34 24.07
CA THR A 197 -21.04 1.69 24.91
C THR A 197 -20.44 1.34 26.27
N ASN A 198 -20.60 2.27 27.21
CA ASN A 198 -20.44 2.05 28.64
C ASN A 198 -21.35 0.90 29.12
N THR A 199 -20.76 -0.27 29.40
CA THR A 199 -21.46 -1.34 30.12
C THR A 199 -21.20 -1.20 31.61
N LYS A 200 -22.20 -0.65 32.32
CA LYS A 200 -22.29 -0.65 33.78
C LYS A 200 -22.38 -2.09 34.30
N PHE A 201 -21.40 -2.54 35.07
CA PHE A 201 -21.60 -3.64 36.01
C PHE A 201 -22.23 -3.10 37.29
N VAL A 202 -23.43 -3.59 37.58
CA VAL A 202 -24.16 -3.37 38.83
C VAL A 202 -23.66 -4.38 39.86
N LEU A 203 -23.19 -3.88 41.00
CA LEU A 203 -22.99 -4.66 42.23
C LEU A 203 -24.36 -5.03 42.81
N MET A 204 -24.54 -6.30 43.18
CA MET A 204 -25.54 -6.73 44.15
C MET A 204 -25.02 -7.88 45.00
N GLY A 205 -25.18 -7.73 46.32
CA GLY A 205 -25.47 -8.81 47.26
C GLY A 205 -24.29 -9.56 47.83
#